data_AF-A0A3N0AZY2-F1
#
_entry.id   AF-A0A3N0AZY2-F1
#
_cell.length_a   1.000
_cell.length_b   1.000
_cell.length_c   1.000
_cell.angle_alpha   90.00
_cell.angle_beta   90.00
_cell.angle_gamma   90.00
#
_symmetry.space_group_name_H-M   'P 1'
#
loop_
_entity.id
_entity.type
_entity.pdbx_description
1 polymer ?
#
loop_
_entity_poly.entity_id
_entity_poly.type
_entity_poly.pdbx_seq_one_letter_code
_entity_poly.pdbx_strand_id
1 'polypeptide(L)' 'SVSVVEEIAYQNGWIDRGQLLDAAAKYGKSVYGQHLRKVAEGKIVPHKEAM' A
#
# COMPACT_ATOMS: atom_id res chain seq x y z
N SER A 1 2.68 -15.31 7.30
CA SER A 1 2.85 -13.97 6.70
C SER A 1 1.49 -13.46 6.29
N VAL A 2 0.90 -12.53 7.05
CA VAL A 2 -0.37 -11.91 6.65
C VAL A 2 -0.02 -10.86 5.60
N SER A 3 0.00 -11.29 4.34
CA SER A 3 0.06 -10.37 3.21
C SER A 3 -1.34 -9.80 3.03
N VAL A 4 -1.49 -8.52 3.33
CA VAL A 4 -2.81 -7.91 3.33
C VAL A 4 -3.26 -7.62 1.90
N VAL A 5 -4.53 -7.87 1.64
CA VAL A 5 -5.19 -7.76 0.33
C VAL A 5 -4.91 -6.42 -0.34
N GLU A 6 -4.77 -5.34 0.43
CA GLU A 6 -4.51 -3.98 -0.07
C GLU A 6 -3.12 -3.81 -0.66
N GLU A 7 -2.10 -4.44 -0.09
CA GLU A 7 -0.74 -4.39 -0.64
C GLU A 7 -0.67 -5.19 -1.96
N ILE A 8 -1.34 -6.35 -2.01
CA ILE A 8 -1.48 -7.17 -3.22
C ILE A 8 -2.28 -6.43 -4.29
N ALA A 9 -3.38 -5.77 -3.91
CA ALA A 9 -4.22 -5.01 -4.83
C ALA A 9 -3.47 -3.81 -5.41
N TYR A 10 -2.65 -3.12 -4.60
CA TYR A 10 -1.80 -2.03 -5.09
C TYR A 10 -0.68 -2.53 -6.00
N GLN A 11 -0.02 -3.64 -5.63
CA GLN A 11 1.02 -4.28 -6.44
C GLN A 11 0.49 -4.76 -7.80
N ASN A 12 -0.72 -5.33 -7.83
CA ASN A 12 -1.37 -5.76 -9.07
C ASN A 12 -2.05 -4.61 -9.83
N GLY A 13 -2.04 -3.38 -9.31
CA GLY A 13 -2.71 -2.23 -9.93
C GLY A 13 -4.25 -2.31 -9.91
N TRP A 14 -4.83 -3.13 -9.04
CA TRP A 14 -6.29 -3.20 -8.83
C TRP A 14 -6.84 -1.98 -8.09
N ILE A 15 -6.01 -1.37 -7.25
CA ILE A 15 -6.34 -0.13 -6.53
C ILE A 15 -5.28 0.93 -6.77
N ASP A 16 -5.72 2.18 -6.80
CA ASP A 16 -4.84 3.34 -6.95
C ASP A 16 -4.28 3.79 -5.58
N ARG A 17 -3.19 4.57 -5.61
CA ARG A 17 -2.61 5.24 -4.45
C ARG A 17 -3.66 5.92 -3.56
N GLY A 18 -4.65 6.59 -4.17
CA GLY A 18 -5.72 7.24 -3.41
C GLY A 18 -6.54 6.27 -2.56
N GLN A 19 -6.86 5.10 -3.13
CA GLN A 19 -7.60 4.05 -2.43
C GLN A 19 -6.75 3.40 -1.33
N LEU A 20 -5.44 3.22 -1.57
CA LEU A 20 -4.50 2.74 -0.57
C LEU A 20 -4.38 3.70 0.62
N LEU A 21 -4.40 5.01 0.38
CA LEU A 21 -4.39 6.05 1.43
C LEU A 21 -5.70 6.09 2.23
N ASP A 22 -6.84 5.92 1.56
CA ASP A 22 -8.14 5.84 2.23
C ASP A 22 -8.22 4.62 3.14
N ALA A 23 -7.72 3.47 2.67
CA ALA A 23 -7.56 2.28 3.48
C ALA A 23 -6.61 2.55 4.67
N ALA A 24 -5.44 3.12 4.43
CA ALA A 24 -4.50 3.51 5.49
C ALA A 24 -5.14 4.45 6.53
N ALA A 25 -6.00 5.38 6.11
CA ALA A 25 -6.73 6.28 6.97
C ALA A 25 -7.77 5.54 7.85
N LYS A 26 -8.45 4.53 7.30
CA LYS A 26 -9.35 3.64 8.06
C LYS A 26 -8.63 2.88 9.16
N TYR A 27 -7.39 2.42 8.91
CA TYR A 27 -6.56 1.77 9.93
C TYR A 27 -5.91 2.75 10.93
N GLY A 28 -6.01 4.07 10.67
CA GLY A 28 -5.63 5.13 11.59
C GLY A 28 -4.17 5.08 12.03
N LYS A 29 -3.94 5.00 13.36
CA LYS A 29 -2.60 5.00 13.97
C LYS A 29 -1.95 3.62 14.05
N SER A 30 -2.63 2.57 13.57
CA SER A 30 -2.09 1.21 13.61
C SER A 30 -0.78 1.14 12.81
N VAL A 31 0.15 0.29 13.25
CA VAL A 31 1.42 0.01 12.54
C VAL A 31 1.15 -0.32 11.07
N TYR A 32 0.03 -1.00 10.81
CA TYR A 32 -0.43 -1.35 9.47
C TYR A 32 -0.83 -0.13 8.60
N GLY A 33 -1.62 0.81 9.14
CA GLY A 33 -1.99 2.04 8.43
C GLY A 33 -0.77 2.92 8.14
N GLN A 34 0.20 2.96 9.06
CA GLN A 34 1.46 3.66 8.84
C GLN A 34 2.31 3.00 7.73
N HIS A 35 2.30 1.67 7.65
CA HIS A 35 2.97 0.92 6.58
C HIS A 35 2.31 1.20 5.22
N LEU A 36 1.00 1.08 5.12
CA LEU A 36 0.24 1.38 3.90
C LEU A 36 0.46 2.81 3.40
N ARG A 37 0.53 3.78 4.31
CA ARG A 37 0.82 5.17 3.97
C ARG A 37 2.22 5.35 3.37
N LYS A 38 3.22 4.62 3.89
CA LYS A 38 4.58 4.59 3.32
C LYS A 38 4.61 3.93 1.93
N VAL A 39 3.82 2.87 1.73
CA VAL A 39 3.64 2.24 0.40
C VAL A 39 3.01 3.23 -0.58
N ALA A 40 1.94 3.92 -0.17
CA ALA A 40 1.29 4.93 -0.99
C ALA A 40 2.20 6.14 -1.28
N GLU A 41 3.03 6.57 -0.32
CA GLU A 41 4.00 7.66 -0.53
C GLU A 41 5.13 7.30 -1.52
N GLY A 42 5.18 6.07 -2.04
CA GLY A 42 6.25 5.63 -2.94
C GLY A 42 7.58 5.43 -2.22
N LYS A 43 7.59 5.41 -0.88
CA LYS A 43 8.78 5.08 -0.08
C LYS A 43 9.06 3.58 -0.07
N ILE A 44 8.05 2.77 -0.41
CA ILE A 44 8.20 1.36 -0.71
C ILE A 44 7.93 1.23 -2.20
N VAL A 45 8.99 1.41 -2.98
CA VAL A 45 8.98 1.13 -4.42
C VAL A 45 9.06 -0.41 -4.51
N PRO A 46 8.02 -1.15 -4.93
CA PRO A 46 8.30 -2.43 -5.54
C PRO A 46 9.13 -2.07 -6.77
N HIS A 47 10.40 -2.48 -6.73
CA HIS A 47 11.35 -2.44 -7.83
C HIS A 47 10.68 -3.13 -9.02
N LYS A 48 9.90 -2.38 -9.81
CA LYS A 48 9.52 -2.80 -11.13
C LYS A 48 10.80 -2.56 -11.92
N GLU A 49 11.62 -3.60 -11.98
CA GLU A 49 12.59 -3.80 -13.05
C GLU A 49 11.79 -3.83 -14.34
N ALA A 50 11.41 -2.64 -14.79
CA ALA A 50 11.11 -2.42 -16.18
C ALA A 50 12.49 -2.34 -16.86
N MET A 51 12.91 -3.52 -17.33
CA MET A 51 13.66 -3.80 -18.57
C MET A 51 15.04 -3.15 -18.75
#